data_AF-A0A2V9S450-F1
#
_entry.id   AF-A0A2V9S450-F1
#
_cell.length_a   1.000
_cell.length_b   1.000
_cell.length_c   1.000
_cell.angle_alpha   90.00
_cell.angle_beta   90.00
_cell.angle_gamma   90.00
#
_symmetry.space_group_name_H-M   'P 1'
#
loop_
_entity.id
_entity.type
_entity.pdbx_description
1 polymer ?
#
loop_
_entity_poly.entity_id
_entity_poly.type
_entity_poly.pdbx_seq_one_letter_code
_entity_poly.pdbx_strand_id
1 'polypeptide(L)'
;MKITKSFLAGLLLVGSLGAVNTAVAADGVIEKVPLTADSYCHEQFPAIQGRTLDTDDPTLKSASTGDVIDYYGPCSETPTGKDQQWEQRLEQEHRYENSYED
;
A
#
# COMPACT_ATOMS: atom_id res chain seq x y z
N MET A 1 -18.53 43.11 40.87
CA MET A 1 -18.10 41.78 40.36
C MET A 1 -19.14 41.21 39.38
N LYS A 2 -19.27 41.78 38.18
CA LYS A 2 -20.12 41.22 37.11
C LYS A 2 -19.25 40.80 35.92
N ILE A 3 -18.27 41.64 35.57
CA ILE A 3 -17.33 41.44 34.46
C ILE A 3 -16.40 40.23 34.71
N THR A 4 -15.99 40.00 35.96
CA THR A 4 -15.11 38.89 36.36
C THR A 4 -15.75 37.52 36.17
N LYS A 5 -17.08 37.42 36.30
CA LYS A 5 -17.80 36.14 36.14
C LYS A 5 -17.96 35.78 34.65
N SER A 6 -18.23 36.77 33.81
CA SER A 6 -18.33 36.58 32.35
C SER A 6 -16.99 36.20 31.73
N PHE A 7 -15.89 36.76 32.23
CA PHE A 7 -14.55 36.44 31.73
C PHE A 7 -14.15 34.99 32.07
N LEU A 8 -14.48 34.53 33.28
CA LEU A 8 -14.24 33.15 33.70
C LEU A 8 -15.08 32.14 32.91
N ALA A 9 -16.34 32.48 32.62
CA ALA A 9 -17.23 31.64 31.81
C ALA A 9 -16.76 31.53 30.35
N GLY A 10 -16.27 32.63 29.77
CA GLY A 10 -15.66 32.61 28.44
C GLY A 10 -14.38 31.77 28.37
N LEU A 11 -13.52 31.86 29.40
CA LEU A 11 -12.30 31.06 29.49
C LEU A 11 -12.60 29.54 29.61
N LEU A 12 -13.63 29.17 30.37
CA LEU A 12 -14.08 27.78 30.50
C LEU A 12 -14.67 27.21 29.20
N LEU A 13 -15.43 28.00 28.44
CA LEU A 13 -15.99 27.57 27.15
C LEU A 13 -14.89 27.36 26.10
N VAL A 14 -13.92 28.28 25.98
CA VAL A 14 -12.78 28.12 25.06
C VAL A 14 -11.84 26.99 25.50
N GLY A 15 -11.64 26.82 26.81
CA GLY A 15 -10.86 25.70 27.37
C GLY A 15 -11.49 24.33 27.08
N SER A 16 -12.83 24.23 27.10
CA SER A 16 -13.53 22.99 26.75
C SER A 16 -13.49 22.67 25.25
N LEU A 17 -13.46 23.69 24.37
CA LEU A 17 -13.33 23.50 22.92
C LEU A 17 -11.90 23.15 22.49
N GLY A 18 -10.88 23.53 23.28
CA GLY A 18 -9.49 23.08 23.07
C GLY A 18 -9.20 21.67 23.60
N ALA A 19 -10.07 21.14 24.47
CA ALA A 19 -9.96 19.80 25.06
C ALA A 19 -10.86 18.74 24.39
N VAL A 20 -11.87 19.16 23.63
CA VAL A 20 -12.56 18.28 22.69
C VAL A 20 -11.68 18.14 21.45
N ASN A 21 -10.81 17.13 21.50
CA ASN A 21 -10.17 16.49 20.37
C ASN A 21 -10.12 17.36 19.11
N THR A 22 -8.99 18.01 18.86
CA THR A 22 -8.57 18.18 17.48
C THR A 22 -8.63 16.79 16.86
N ALA A 23 -9.71 16.50 16.15
CA ALA A 23 -9.73 15.46 15.14
C ALA A 23 -8.76 15.94 14.07
N VAL A 24 -7.47 15.84 14.39
CA VAL A 24 -6.42 15.76 13.41
C VAL A 24 -6.81 14.51 12.67
N ALA A 25 -7.37 14.69 11.47
CA ALA A 25 -7.54 13.60 10.53
C ALA A 25 -6.13 13.04 10.33
N ALA A 26 -5.80 11.98 11.07
CA ALA A 26 -4.69 11.13 10.74
C ALA A 26 -4.98 10.63 9.33
N ASP A 27 -3.99 10.71 8.45
CA ASP A 27 -4.13 10.27 7.07
C ASP A 27 -4.82 8.89 7.03
N GLY A 28 -6.03 8.88 6.47
CA GLY A 28 -6.54 7.76 5.68
C GLY A 28 -6.98 6.47 6.36
N VAL A 29 -7.31 6.39 7.66
CA VAL A 29 -7.91 5.17 8.23
C VAL A 29 -9.33 5.42 8.74
N ILE A 30 -10.31 5.18 7.86
CA ILE A 30 -11.74 5.31 8.15
C ILE A 30 -12.28 4.09 8.92
N GLU A 31 -11.66 2.92 8.76
CA GLU A 31 -12.06 1.68 9.43
C GLU A 31 -10.86 0.75 9.62
N LYS A 32 -10.73 0.16 10.82
CA LYS A 32 -9.69 -0.84 11.11
C LYS A 32 -10.25 -2.24 10.91
N VAL A 33 -10.31 -2.68 9.65
CA VAL A 33 -10.62 -4.07 9.31
C VAL A 33 -9.34 -4.91 9.49
N PRO A 34 -9.40 -6.08 10.15
CA PRO A 34 -8.26 -6.97 10.20
C PRO A 34 -7.86 -7.40 8.79
N LEU A 35 -6.62 -7.11 8.38
CA LEU A 35 -6.04 -7.63 7.14
C LEU A 35 -5.88 -9.15 7.30
N THR A 36 -6.68 -9.90 6.56
CA THR A 36 -6.52 -11.35 6.40
C THR A 36 -5.66 -11.63 5.16
N ALA A 37 -5.06 -12.83 5.06
CA ALA A 37 -4.19 -13.16 3.92
C ALA A 37 -4.87 -12.95 2.55
N ASP A 38 -6.16 -13.27 2.45
CA ASP A 38 -6.96 -13.12 1.23
C ASP A 38 -7.65 -11.74 1.12
N SER A 39 -7.31 -10.79 2.00
CA SER A 39 -7.80 -9.42 1.85
C SER A 39 -7.24 -8.81 0.57
N TYR A 40 -8.01 -7.91 -0.04
CA TYR A 40 -7.56 -7.17 -1.21
C TYR A 40 -6.76 -5.94 -0.77
N CYS A 41 -5.51 -5.87 -1.19
CA CYS A 41 -4.57 -4.80 -0.89
C CYS A 41 -4.18 -4.02 -2.14
N HIS A 42 -3.79 -2.77 -1.89
CA HIS A 42 -3.02 -1.95 -2.80
C HIS A 42 -1.60 -1.88 -2.24
N GLU A 43 -0.64 -2.42 -2.97
CA GLU A 43 0.76 -2.52 -2.54
C GLU A 43 1.71 -1.97 -3.59
N GLN A 44 2.92 -1.62 -3.16
CA GLN A 44 3.97 -1.15 -4.06
C GLN A 44 5.26 -1.92 -3.79
N PHE A 45 5.87 -2.43 -4.86
CA PHE A 45 7.14 -3.14 -4.77
C PHE A 45 8.04 -2.83 -5.97
N PRO A 46 9.37 -2.91 -5.81
CA PRO A 46 10.29 -2.72 -6.92
C PRO A 46 10.07 -3.79 -8.00
N ALA A 47 10.22 -3.41 -9.27
CA ALA A 47 10.17 -4.37 -10.37
C ALA A 47 11.27 -5.43 -10.27
N ILE A 48 11.05 -6.60 -10.86
CA ILE A 48 12.06 -7.67 -10.96
C ILE A 48 13.19 -7.22 -11.91
N GLN A 49 14.42 -7.62 -11.62
CA GLN A 49 15.55 -7.47 -12.52
C GLN A 49 15.31 -8.34 -13.77
N GLY A 50 15.20 -7.72 -14.95
CA GLY A 50 14.89 -8.45 -16.19
C GLY A 50 15.85 -9.61 -16.49
N ARG A 51 17.13 -9.50 -16.09
CA ARG A 51 18.14 -10.57 -16.24
C ARG A 51 17.95 -11.79 -15.33
N THR A 52 17.03 -11.70 -14.36
CA THR A 52 16.69 -12.81 -13.44
C THR A 52 15.24 -13.23 -13.59
N LEU A 53 14.50 -12.68 -14.58
CA LEU A 53 13.07 -12.92 -14.70
C LEU A 53 12.75 -14.38 -15.11
N ASP A 54 13.62 -15.00 -15.88
CA ASP A 54 13.51 -16.36 -16.42
C ASP A 54 14.22 -17.44 -15.56
N THR A 55 14.81 -17.04 -14.44
CA THR A 55 15.54 -17.93 -13.53
C THR A 55 14.64 -18.43 -12.40
N ASP A 56 15.12 -19.42 -11.64
CA ASP A 56 14.42 -19.94 -10.45
C ASP A 56 14.54 -19.03 -9.21
N ASP A 57 15.27 -17.92 -9.35
CA ASP A 57 15.57 -16.95 -8.29
C ASP A 57 15.46 -15.51 -8.84
N PRO A 58 14.24 -15.02 -9.11
CA PRO A 58 14.02 -13.64 -9.52
C PRO A 58 14.35 -12.70 -8.37
N THR A 59 15.12 -11.66 -8.69
CA THR A 59 15.55 -10.66 -7.71
C THR A 59 14.94 -9.31 -8.03
N LEU A 60 14.48 -8.60 -6.99
CA LEU A 60 13.95 -7.26 -7.15
C LEU A 60 15.07 -6.26 -7.50
N LYS A 61 14.71 -5.21 -8.24
CA LYS A 61 15.56 -4.03 -8.42
C LYS A 61 15.72 -3.31 -7.07
N SER A 62 16.74 -2.45 -6.99
CA SER A 62 16.89 -1.55 -5.84
C SER A 62 15.65 -0.67 -5.69
N ALA A 63 15.11 -0.56 -4.47
CA ALA A 63 13.97 0.29 -4.17
C ALA A 63 14.23 1.80 -4.40
N SER A 64 15.50 2.22 -4.46
CA SER A 64 15.87 3.63 -4.63
C SER A 64 16.00 4.08 -6.08
N THR A 65 16.17 3.14 -7.02
CA THR A 65 16.50 3.45 -8.42
C THR A 65 15.72 2.61 -9.42
N GLY A 66 15.05 1.56 -8.96
CA GLY A 66 14.24 0.69 -9.80
C GLY A 66 12.84 1.23 -9.99
N ASP A 67 12.21 0.81 -11.08
CA ASP A 67 10.79 1.06 -11.30
C ASP A 67 9.97 0.42 -10.17
N VAL A 68 8.86 1.07 -9.80
CA VAL A 68 7.93 0.60 -8.78
C VAL A 68 6.67 0.09 -9.48
N ILE A 69 6.26 -1.12 -9.12
CA ILE A 69 5.01 -1.72 -9.57
C ILE A 69 3.92 -1.37 -8.57
N ASP A 70 2.79 -0.90 -9.09
CA ASP A 70 1.58 -0.62 -8.33
C ASP A 70 0.66 -1.83 -8.43
N TYR A 71 0.57 -2.60 -7.36
CA TYR A 71 -0.11 -3.89 -7.32
C TYR A 71 -1.46 -3.80 -6.61
N TYR A 72 -2.45 -4.46 -7.18
CA TYR A 72 -3.80 -4.54 -6.62
C TYR A 72 -4.25 -6.01 -6.63
N GLY A 73 -4.35 -6.62 -5.46
CA GLY A 73 -4.62 -8.06 -5.34
C GLY A 73 -4.52 -8.56 -3.90
N PRO A 74 -4.39 -9.87 -3.67
CA PRO A 74 -4.23 -10.41 -2.31
C PRO A 74 -3.06 -9.81 -1.53
N CYS A 75 -3.29 -9.46 -0.26
CA CYS A 75 -2.25 -8.93 0.64
C CYS A 75 -1.14 -9.95 0.96
N SER A 76 -1.31 -11.21 0.59
CA SER A 76 -0.30 -12.27 0.75
C SER A 76 0.58 -12.46 -0.49
N GLU A 77 0.41 -11.63 -1.52
CA GLU A 77 1.20 -11.70 -2.74
C GLU A 77 2.70 -11.57 -2.43
N THR A 78 3.52 -12.32 -3.16
CA THR A 78 4.97 -12.16 -3.10
C THR A 78 5.47 -11.97 -4.53
N PRO A 79 6.06 -10.81 -4.88
CA PRO A 79 6.49 -10.52 -6.25
C PRO A 79 7.49 -11.53 -6.82
N THR A 80 8.22 -12.24 -5.95
CA THR A 80 9.18 -13.29 -6.30
C THR A 80 8.69 -14.70 -5.92
N GLY A 81 7.39 -14.84 -5.65
CA GLY A 81 6.71 -16.08 -5.31
C GLY A 81 6.81 -17.13 -6.42
N LYS A 82 6.60 -18.39 -6.06
CA LYS A 82 6.72 -19.50 -7.02
C LYS A 82 5.59 -19.48 -8.05
N ASP A 83 4.40 -19.09 -7.64
CA ASP A 83 3.25 -18.82 -8.50
C ASP A 83 3.57 -17.76 -9.55
N GLN A 84 4.11 -16.60 -9.15
CA GLN A 84 4.54 -15.55 -10.08
C GLN A 84 5.62 -16.04 -11.06
N GLN A 85 6.59 -16.83 -10.59
CA GLN A 85 7.60 -17.44 -11.46
C GLN A 85 6.98 -18.36 -12.52
N TRP A 86 5.99 -19.18 -12.13
CA TRP A 86 5.31 -20.08 -13.06
C TRP A 86 4.48 -19.32 -14.10
N GLU A 87 3.74 -18.29 -13.68
CA GLU A 87 2.94 -17.46 -14.60
C GLU A 87 3.83 -16.77 -15.64
N GLN A 88 4.98 -16.22 -15.23
CA GLN A 88 5.95 -15.60 -16.14
C GLN A 88 6.52 -16.60 -17.16
N ARG A 89 6.81 -17.83 -16.73
CA ARG A 89 7.28 -18.90 -17.65
C ARG A 89 6.21 -19.27 -18.66
N LEU A 90 4.98 -19.47 -18.21
CA LEU A 90 3.83 -19.78 -19.08
C LEU A 90 3.56 -18.65 -20.08
N GLU A 91 3.61 -17.39 -19.63
CA GLU A 91 3.44 -16.24 -20.51
C GLU A 91 4.56 -16.17 -21.56
N GLN A 92 5.80 -16.47 -21.18
CA GLN A 92 6.93 -16.55 -22.11
C GLN A 92 6.72 -17.66 -23.15
N GLU A 93 6.28 -18.85 -22.73
CA GLU A 93 5.95 -19.97 -23.63
C GLU A 93 4.85 -19.57 -24.63
N HIS A 94 3.74 -19.01 -24.15
CA HIS A 94 2.66 -18.53 -25.03
C HIS A 94 3.15 -17.46 -26.00
N ARG A 95 4.01 -16.54 -25.56
CA ARG A 95 4.55 -15.47 -26.42
C ARG A 95 5.46 -16.04 -27.51
N TYR A 96 6.22 -17.08 -27.18
CA TYR A 96 7.03 -17.82 -28.14
C TYR A 96 6.14 -18.51 -29.17
N GLU A 97 5.13 -19.29 -28.76
CA GLU A 97 4.20 -19.97 -29.66
C GLU A 97 3.55 -19.00 -30.67
N ASN A 98 2.96 -17.91 -30.17
CA ASN A 98 2.31 -16.91 -31.03
C ASN A 98 3.29 -16.20 -31.98
N SER A 99 4.58 -16.12 -31.66
CA SER A 99 5.59 -15.45 -32.51
C SER A 99 5.99 -16.25 -33.77
N TYR A 100 5.66 -17.54 -33.83
CA TYR A 100 5.88 -18.39 -35.01
C TYR A 100 4.61 -18.63 -35.83
N GLU A 101 3.48 -18.05 -35.42
CA GLU A 101 2.21 -18.13 -36.15
C GLU A 101 2.01 -16.97 -37.15
N ASP A 102 2.95 -16.01 -37.22
CA ASP A 102 3.05 -14.94 -38.24
C ASP A 102 4.11 -15.26 -39.31
#